data_AF-A0A1C6ERX7-F1
#
_entry.id   AF-A0A1C6ERX7-F1
#
_cell.length_a   1.000
_cell.length_b   1.000
_cell.length_c   1.000
_cell.angle_alpha   90.00
_cell.angle_beta   90.00
_cell.angle_gamma   90.00
#
_symmetry.space_group_name_H-M   'P 1'
#
loop_
_entity.id
_entity.type
_entity.pdbx_description
1 polymer ?
#
loop_
_entity_poly.entity_id
_entity_poly.type
_entity_poly.pdbx_seq_one_letter_code
_entity_poly.pdbx_strand_id
1 'polypeptide(L)'
;MNFIECCEKVREKGLCMIRLQEGQSAQYDLLPFEGEEKRGWVWLDTTTANVVCQIYSVLSPERQEKFRTLPAPVIINFCWRVADGK
;
A
#
# COMPACT_ATOMS: atom_id res chain seq x y z
N MET A 1 -6.48 -8.77 -0.27
CA MET A 1 -6.53 -7.69 0.75
C MET A 1 -6.39 -6.34 0.05
N ASN A 2 -6.94 -5.25 0.57
CA ASN A 2 -6.75 -3.93 -0.04
C ASN A 2 -5.33 -3.41 0.25
N PHE A 3 -4.93 -2.33 -0.44
CA PHE A 3 -3.57 -1.81 -0.32
C PHE A 3 -3.24 -1.27 1.08
N ILE A 4 -4.22 -0.76 1.83
CA ILE A 4 -4.01 -0.27 3.20
C ILE A 4 -3.70 -1.43 4.14
N GLU A 5 -4.42 -2.54 4.02
CA GLU A 5 -4.15 -3.78 4.77
C GLU A 5 -2.75 -4.34 4.45
N CYS A 6 -2.29 -4.23 3.20
CA CYS A 6 -0.90 -4.55 2.86
C CYS A 6 0.08 -3.66 3.63
N CYS A 7 -0.14 -2.34 3.64
CA CYS A 7 0.73 -1.39 4.32
C CYS A 7 0.78 -1.66 5.83
N GLU A 8 -0.36 -1.92 6.47
CA GLU A 8 -0.41 -2.26 7.90
C GLU A 8 0.45 -3.49 8.23
N LYS A 9 0.36 -4.55 7.42
CA LYS A 9 1.19 -5.75 7.59
C LYS A 9 2.68 -5.50 7.35
N VAL A 10 3.04 -4.68 6.37
CA VAL A 10 4.43 -4.31 6.07
C VAL A 10 5.05 -3.49 7.20
N ARG A 11 4.27 -2.66 7.89
CA ARG A 11 4.74 -1.92 9.07
C ARG A 11 5.17 -2.85 10.20
N GLU A 12 4.49 -3.98 10.37
CA GLU A 12 4.82 -4.98 11.39
C GLU A 12 5.95 -5.91 10.96
N LYS A 13 5.95 -6.33 9.70
CA LYS A 13 6.81 -7.44 9.21
C LYS A 13 8.06 -6.98 8.47
N GLY A 14 8.18 -5.70 8.13
CA GLY A 14 9.24 -5.19 7.27
C GLY A 14 8.95 -5.38 5.78
N LEU A 15 10.00 -5.33 4.97
CA LEU A 15 9.93 -5.39 3.51
C LEU A 15 9.14 -6.61 3.00
N CYS A 16 8.11 -6.37 2.20
CA CYS A 16 7.31 -7.40 1.56
C CYS A 16 7.22 -7.16 0.05
N MET A 17 6.67 -8.15 -0.66
CA MET A 17 6.23 -7.99 -2.04
C MET A 17 4.71 -8.03 -2.11
N ILE A 18 4.13 -7.17 -2.96
CA ILE A 18 2.70 -7.15 -3.28
C ILE A 18 2.47 -7.43 -4.76
N ARG A 19 1.31 -8.00 -5.09
CA ARG A 19 0.87 -8.20 -6.47
C ARG A 19 -0.62 -7.93 -6.59
N LEU A 20 -1.01 -7.18 -7.62
CA LEU A 20 -2.43 -6.98 -7.94
C LEU A 20 -3.04 -8.31 -8.38
N GLN A 21 -4.18 -8.67 -7.81
CA GLN A 21 -4.88 -9.90 -8.18
C GLN A 21 -5.51 -9.77 -9.57
N GLU A 22 -5.45 -10.84 -10.37
CA GLU A 22 -6.02 -10.85 -11.71
C GLU A 22 -7.53 -10.58 -11.67
N GLY A 23 -7.99 -9.66 -12.53
CA GLY A 23 -9.40 -9.27 -12.59
C GLY A 23 -9.90 -8.38 -11.45
N GLN A 24 -9.04 -7.97 -10.52
CA GLN A 24 -9.39 -7.08 -9.40
C GLN A 24 -8.73 -5.71 -9.57
N SER A 25 -9.43 -4.63 -9.19
CA SER A 25 -8.93 -3.25 -9.31
C SER A 25 -8.19 -2.74 -8.08
N ALA A 26 -8.44 -3.31 -6.90
CA ALA A 26 -7.88 -2.84 -5.63
C ALA A 26 -7.58 -3.98 -4.62
N GLN A 27 -7.48 -5.23 -5.09
CA GLN A 27 -7.12 -6.37 -4.24
C GLN A 27 -5.72 -6.87 -4.58
N TYR A 28 -4.96 -7.13 -3.53
CA TYR A 28 -3.55 -7.48 -3.59
C TYR A 28 -3.28 -8.76 -2.81
N ASP A 29 -2.33 -9.53 -3.33
CA ASP A 29 -1.61 -10.56 -2.58
C ASP A 29 -0.39 -9.92 -1.91
N LEU A 30 0.02 -10.47 -0.76
CA LEU A 30 1.17 -10.01 0.01
C LEU A 30 2.02 -11.22 0.43
N LEU A 31 3.33 -11.14 0.23
CA LEU A 31 4.30 -12.12 0.75
C LEU A 31 5.54 -11.42 1.33
N PRO A 32 6.19 -11.99 2.37
CA PRO A 32 7.47 -11.48 2.86
C PRO A 32 8.55 -11.54 1.78
N PHE A 33 9.49 -10.59 1.78
CA PHE A 33 10.63 -10.65 0.87
C PHE A 33 11.66 -11.70 1.34
N GLU A 34 11.98 -12.66 0.48
CA GLU A 34 12.86 -13.80 0.79
C GLU A 34 14.24 -13.71 0.09
N GLY A 35 14.60 -12.54 -0.44
CA GLY A 35 15.89 -12.31 -1.11
C GLY A 35 15.85 -12.43 -2.63
N GLU A 36 14.71 -12.80 -3.22
CA GLU A 36 14.56 -12.93 -4.67
C GLU A 36 13.37 -12.13 -5.20
N GLU A 37 13.54 -11.51 -6.38
CA GLU A 37 12.45 -10.88 -7.11
C GLU A 37 11.53 -11.93 -7.76
N LYS A 38 10.24 -11.90 -7.43
CA LYS A 38 9.22 -12.72 -8.08
C LYS A 38 8.59 -11.94 -9.24
N ARG A 39 8.58 -12.52 -10.44
CA ARG A 39 7.99 -11.87 -11.64
C ARG A 39 6.53 -11.47 -11.39
N GLY A 40 6.20 -10.22 -11.68
CA GLY A 40 4.86 -9.66 -11.49
C GLY A 40 4.56 -9.21 -10.06
N TRP A 41 5.52 -9.31 -9.14
CA TRP A 41 5.44 -8.76 -7.80
C TRP A 41 6.25 -7.46 -7.69
N VAL A 42 5.80 -6.56 -6.83
CA VAL A 42 6.40 -5.25 -6.59
C VAL A 42 6.77 -5.15 -5.12
N TRP A 43 7.92 -4.56 -4.80
CA TRP A 43 8.30 -4.32 -3.42
C TRP A 43 7.41 -3.27 -2.75
N LEU A 44 7.10 -3.51 -1.49
CA LEU A 44 6.48 -2.55 -0.59
C LEU A 44 7.37 -2.46 0.66
N ASP A 45 8.10 -1.35 0.75
CA ASP A 45 9.00 -1.07 1.86
C ASP A 45 8.25 -0.42 3.04
N THR A 46 8.88 -0.49 4.21
CA THR A 46 8.32 0.02 5.46
C THR A 46 8.15 1.53 5.48
N THR A 47 8.98 2.30 4.75
CA THR A 47 8.85 3.76 4.67
C THR A 47 7.58 4.12 3.92
N THR A 48 7.38 3.57 2.71
CA THR A 48 6.17 3.77 1.92
C THR A 48 4.93 3.33 2.71
N ALA A 49 4.97 2.15 3.34
CA ALA A 49 3.87 1.65 4.15
C ALA A 49 3.55 2.57 5.35
N ASN A 50 4.56 3.11 6.03
CA ASN A 50 4.38 4.05 7.13
C ASN A 50 3.72 5.35 6.67
N VAL A 51 4.19 5.96 5.58
CA VAL A 51 3.61 7.20 5.04
C VAL A 51 2.13 6.99 4.69
N VAL A 52 1.82 5.90 4.01
CA VAL A 52 0.44 5.56 3.63
C VAL A 52 -0.45 5.41 4.87
N CYS A 53 -0.02 4.64 5.87
CA CYS A 53 -0.81 4.45 7.09
C CYS A 53 -0.99 5.73 7.91
N GLN A 54 0.03 6.58 8.01
CA GLN A 54 -0.07 7.86 8.72
C GLN A 54 -1.08 8.77 8.06
N ILE A 55 -0.99 8.94 6.74
CA ILE A 55 -1.94 9.76 5.98
C ILE A 55 -3.34 9.17 6.07
N TYR A 56 -3.48 7.86 5.94
CA TYR A 56 -4.76 7.17 6.07
C TYR A 56 -5.43 7.42 7.43
N SER A 57 -4.66 7.41 8.52
CA SER A 57 -5.16 7.60 9.88
C SER A 57 -5.76 8.99 10.15
N VAL A 58 -5.33 10.01 9.40
CA VAL A 58 -5.83 11.39 9.56
C VAL A 58 -6.98 11.74 8.60
N LEU A 59 -7.33 10.83 7.68
CA LEU A 59 -8.48 11.01 6.80
C LEU A 59 -9.81 10.84 7.56
N SER A 60 -10.84 11.56 7.12
CA SER A 60 -12.21 11.31 7.59
C SER A 60 -12.69 9.90 7.20
N PRO A 61 -13.65 9.30 7.94
CA PRO A 61 -14.15 7.95 7.63
C PRO A 61 -14.62 7.77 6.18
N GLU A 62 -15.34 8.74 5.63
CA GLU A 62 -15.78 8.72 4.23
C GLU A 62 -14.59 8.67 3.25
N ARG A 63 -13.54 9.45 3.53
CA ARG A 63 -12.33 9.45 2.70
C ARG A 63 -11.54 8.17 2.86
N GLN A 64 -11.52 7.57 4.05
CA GLN A 64 -10.92 6.27 4.32
C GLN A 64 -11.58 5.15 3.51
N GLU A 65 -12.91 5.13 3.43
CA GLU A 65 -13.65 4.17 2.59
C GLU A 65 -13.30 4.33 1.12
N LYS A 66 -13.30 5.58 0.62
CA LYS A 66 -12.85 5.86 -0.74
C LYS A 66 -11.40 5.45 -0.97
N PHE A 67 -10.52 5.69 0.00
CA PHE A 67 -9.10 5.32 -0.10
C PHE A 67 -8.90 3.82 -0.27
N ARG A 68 -9.69 3.00 0.44
CA ARG A 68 -9.61 1.52 0.35
C ARG A 68 -9.98 0.98 -1.03
N THR A 69 -10.71 1.73 -1.86
CA THR A 69 -11.12 1.30 -3.21
C THR A 69 -10.16 1.76 -4.30
N LEU A 70 -9.18 2.62 -3.96
CA LEU A 70 -8.23 3.14 -4.93
C LEU A 70 -7.09 2.14 -5.19
N PRO A 71 -6.56 2.07 -6.43
CA PRO A 71 -5.36 1.30 -6.72
C PRO A 71 -4.12 1.87 -6.01
N ALA A 72 -3.18 0.99 -5.66
CA ALA A 72 -1.93 1.33 -5.00
C ALA A 72 -1.15 2.50 -5.65
N PRO A 73 -0.98 2.59 -6.99
CA PRO A 73 -0.27 3.71 -7.61
C PRO A 73 -0.91 5.08 -7.33
N VAL A 74 -2.25 5.13 -7.27
CA VAL A 74 -3.00 6.36 -6.98
C VAL A 74 -2.79 6.76 -5.52
N ILE A 75 -2.87 5.79 -4.60
CA ILE A 75 -2.65 6.01 -3.18
C ILE A 75 -1.23 6.50 -2.92
N ILE A 76 -0.22 5.80 -3.46
CA ILE A 76 1.19 6.15 -3.28
C ILE A 76 1.47 7.56 -3.79
N ASN A 77 0.98 7.91 -4.98
CA ASN A 77 1.18 9.24 -5.54
C ASN A 77 0.56 10.33 -4.64
N PHE A 78 -0.68 10.13 -4.20
CA PHE A 78 -1.34 11.06 -3.28
C PHE A 78 -0.57 11.22 -1.97
N CYS A 79 -0.16 10.10 -1.37
CA CYS A 79 0.52 10.09 -0.08
C CYS A 79 1.86 10.84 -0.15
N TRP A 80 2.66 10.63 -1.20
CA TRP A 80 3.92 11.35 -1.36
C TRP A 80 3.72 12.84 -1.65
N ARG A 81 2.68 13.22 -2.39
CA ARG A 81 2.36 14.65 -2.57
C ARG A 81 2.08 15.33 -1.24
N VAL A 82 1.25 14.72 -0.40
CA VAL A 82 0.95 15.23 0.94
C VAL A 82 2.20 15.27 1.81
N ALA A 83 3.03 14.22 1.80
CA ALA A 83 4.26 14.14 2.59
C ALA A 83 5.31 15.19 2.15
N ASP A 84 5.43 15.45 0.85
CA ASP A 84 6.30 16.47 0.28
C ASP A 84 5.78 17.91 0.48
N GLY A 85 4.55 18.09 0.97
CA GLY A 85 3.90 19.39 1.10
C GLY A 85 3.48 20.02 -0.24
N LYS A 86 3.17 19.20 -1.25
CA LYS A 86 2.81 19.60 -2.63
C LYS A 86 1.33 19.40 -2.98
#